data_AF-A0A151S7B5-F1
#
_entry.id   AF-A0A151S7B5-F1
#
_cell.length_a   1.000
_cell.length_b   1.000
_cell.length_c   1.000
_cell.angle_alpha   90.00
_cell.angle_beta   90.00
_cell.angle_gamma   90.00
#
_symmetry.space_group_name_H-M   'P 1'
#
loop_
_entity.id
_entity.type
_entity.pdbx_description
1 polymer ?
#
loop_
_entity_poly.entity_id
_entity_poly.type
_entity_poly.pdbx_seq_one_letter_code
_entity_poly.pdbx_strand_id
1 'polypeptide(L)'
;DPSSPYYVHTGDGPSSLVVTLVLNGSNYHAWARSMRHIMGAKNKFEFVDGSIHIPHSFDPNYKAWSHCNMIIHSWIVNSVVESIGQSIVFLENVVDVRNDLKERFFQGDLIRIYKLQQEIYGLRQGSLSITEFYSELKILWEELETYMSIPCCAYPIKCTCAAIRHARHFHTLNYAIRFLTGLNEIFSVVKS
;
A
#
# COMPACT_ATOMS: atom_id res chain seq x y z
N ASP A 1 7.13 26.81 11.35
CA ASP A 1 6.30 26.11 12.35
C ASP A 1 6.33 24.62 12.04
N PRO A 2 6.88 23.75 12.90
CA PRO A 2 6.93 22.30 12.69
C PRO A 2 5.56 21.61 12.59
N SER A 3 4.48 22.23 13.10
CA SER A 3 3.11 21.73 12.89
C SER A 3 2.51 22.08 11.53
N SER A 4 3.15 22.97 10.77
CA SER A 4 2.67 23.32 9.43
C SER A 4 2.85 22.12 8.48
N PRO A 5 1.83 21.78 7.67
CA PRO A 5 1.99 20.75 6.65
C PRO A 5 3.06 21.11 5.61
N TYR A 6 3.33 22.41 5.42
CA TYR A 6 4.37 22.94 4.52
C TYR A 6 5.77 22.95 5.11
N TYR A 7 5.94 22.52 6.37
CA TYR A 7 7.25 22.42 6.98
C TYR A 7 8.09 21.32 6.33
N VAL A 8 9.31 21.66 5.91
CA VAL A 8 10.32 20.73 5.38
C VAL A 8 11.41 20.61 6.43
N HIS A 9 11.64 19.39 6.94
CA HIS A 9 12.73 19.15 7.88
C HIS A 9 14.07 19.27 7.16
N THR A 10 15.15 19.68 7.85
CA THR A 10 16.48 19.83 7.22
C THR A 10 17.01 18.55 6.59
N GLY A 11 16.55 17.39 7.08
CA GLY A 11 16.86 16.08 6.51
C GLY A 11 16.01 15.67 5.30
N ASP A 12 14.98 16.43 4.94
CA ASP A 12 14.06 16.13 3.83
C ASP A 12 14.58 16.73 2.52
N GLY A 13 15.59 16.09 1.92
CA GLY A 13 16.06 16.38 0.57
C GLY A 13 15.43 15.48 -0.50
N PRO A 14 15.63 15.77 -1.80
CA PRO A 14 15.12 14.97 -2.92
C PRO A 14 15.49 13.47 -2.90
N SER A 15 16.60 13.12 -2.24
CA SER A 15 17.10 11.74 -2.10
C SER A 15 16.98 11.18 -0.67
N SER A 16 16.28 11.88 0.22
CA SER A 16 16.18 11.50 1.64
C SER A 16 15.20 10.36 1.92
N LEU A 17 14.40 9.98 0.92
CA LEU A 17 13.38 8.96 1.09
C LEU A 17 13.99 7.58 0.78
N VAL A 18 14.05 6.73 1.79
CA VAL A 18 14.54 5.36 1.64
C VAL A 18 13.47 4.56 0.91
N VAL A 19 13.69 4.31 -0.37
CA VAL A 19 12.80 3.51 -1.21
C VAL A 19 13.05 2.03 -0.92
N THR A 20 12.08 1.38 -0.28
CA THR A 20 12.12 -0.07 0.01
C THR A 20 11.51 -0.91 -1.09
N LEU A 21 10.58 -0.35 -1.86
CA LEU A 21 9.91 -0.98 -3.00
C LEU A 21 9.95 -0.02 -4.19
N VAL A 22 10.46 -0.49 -5.32
CA VAL A 22 10.46 0.25 -6.58
C VAL A 22 9.26 -0.17 -7.41
N LEU A 23 8.43 0.77 -7.87
CA LEU A 23 7.29 0.47 -8.73
C LEU A 23 7.77 -0.05 -10.09
N ASN A 24 7.32 -1.24 -10.47
CA ASN A 24 7.68 -1.91 -11.73
C ASN A 24 6.45 -2.22 -12.62
N GLY A 25 5.30 -1.65 -12.28
CA GLY A 25 4.02 -1.85 -12.98
C GLY A 25 3.19 -3.04 -12.49
N SER A 26 3.80 -4.05 -11.85
CA SER A 26 3.06 -5.21 -11.30
C SER A 26 2.78 -5.13 -9.81
N ASN A 27 3.49 -4.27 -9.08
CA ASN A 27 3.49 -4.18 -7.62
C ASN A 27 2.85 -2.90 -7.08
N TYR A 28 1.96 -2.25 -7.84
CA TYR A 28 1.40 -0.93 -7.51
C TYR A 28 0.83 -0.83 -6.09
N HIS A 29 0.12 -1.85 -5.61
CA HIS A 29 -0.55 -1.80 -4.30
C HIS A 29 0.43 -1.86 -3.14
N ALA A 30 1.41 -2.76 -3.23
CA ALA A 30 2.49 -2.86 -2.26
C ALA A 30 3.33 -1.58 -2.23
N TRP A 31 3.69 -1.06 -3.42
CA TRP A 31 4.39 0.21 -3.57
C TRP A 31 3.60 1.38 -2.98
N ALA A 32 2.33 1.56 -3.37
CA ALA A 32 1.48 2.66 -2.92
C ALA A 32 1.25 2.62 -1.40
N ARG A 33 1.13 1.43 -0.81
CA ARG A 33 1.05 1.26 0.65
C ARG A 33 2.37 1.64 1.34
N SER A 34 3.51 1.23 0.80
CA SER A 34 4.83 1.61 1.31
C SER A 34 5.03 3.13 1.26
N MET A 35 4.73 3.76 0.13
CA MET A 35 4.83 5.21 -0.05
C MET A 35 3.92 5.96 0.93
N ARG A 36 2.69 5.48 1.17
CA ARG A 36 1.79 6.04 2.19
C ARG A 36 2.44 6.05 3.58
N HIS A 37 3.05 4.94 4.00
CA HIS A 37 3.70 4.87 5.32
C HIS A 37 4.92 5.79 5.40
N ILE A 38 5.80 5.76 4.41
CA ILE A 38 7.05 6.55 4.43
C ILE A 38 6.74 8.06 4.39
N MET A 39 5.83 8.49 3.52
CA MET A 39 5.42 9.90 3.43
C MET A 39 4.55 10.32 4.62
N GLY A 40 3.76 9.41 5.18
CA GLY A 40 2.99 9.64 6.41
C GLY A 40 3.90 9.93 7.60
N ALA A 41 4.99 9.17 7.75
CA ALA A 41 6.00 9.41 8.80
C ALA A 41 6.70 10.78 8.67
N LYS A 42 6.65 11.41 7.50
CA LYS A 42 7.19 12.75 7.22
C LYS A 42 6.12 13.85 7.21
N ASN A 43 4.85 13.54 7.50
CA ASN A 43 3.70 14.46 7.36
C ASN A 43 3.61 15.07 5.95
N LYS A 44 3.74 14.22 4.92
CA LYS A 44 3.71 14.63 3.50
C LYS A 44 2.67 13.89 2.67
N PHE A 45 2.02 12.87 3.23
CA PHE A 45 1.05 12.06 2.49
C PHE A 45 -0.18 12.87 2.02
N GLU A 46 -0.58 13.90 2.75
CA GLU A 46 -1.74 14.74 2.42
C GLU A 46 -1.58 15.56 1.13
N PHE A 47 -0.34 15.78 0.66
CA PHE A 47 -0.09 16.35 -0.67
C PHE A 47 -0.38 15.33 -1.77
N VAL A 48 -0.06 14.06 -1.52
CA VAL A 48 -0.20 12.98 -2.49
C VAL A 48 -1.66 12.54 -2.56
N ASP A 49 -2.34 12.42 -1.42
CA ASP A 49 -3.73 12.01 -1.41
C ASP A 49 -4.73 13.09 -1.87
N GLY A 50 -4.28 14.35 -1.94
CA GLY A 50 -5.05 15.51 -2.39
C GLY A 50 -5.78 16.26 -1.27
N SER A 51 -5.59 15.87 -0.01
CA SER A 51 -6.21 16.56 1.14
C SER A 51 -5.71 18.00 1.25
N ILE A 52 -4.43 18.25 0.96
CA ILE A 52 -3.86 19.58 0.80
C ILE A 52 -4.09 20.03 -0.64
N HIS A 53 -4.98 20.99 -0.82
CA HIS A 53 -5.32 21.53 -2.13
C HIS A 53 -4.20 22.40 -2.67
N ILE A 54 -4.10 22.47 -4.00
CA ILE A 54 -3.17 23.37 -4.70
C ILE A 54 -3.59 24.81 -4.38
N PRO A 55 -2.75 25.59 -3.68
CA PRO A 55 -3.08 26.97 -3.35
C PRO A 55 -3.03 27.85 -4.60
N HIS A 56 -3.76 28.96 -4.57
CA HIS A 56 -3.67 29.96 -5.63
C HIS A 56 -2.25 30.55 -5.71
N SER A 57 -1.80 30.97 -6.89
CA SER A 57 -0.44 31.46 -7.12
C SER A 57 -0.07 32.70 -6.28
N PHE A 58 -1.07 33.47 -5.86
CA PHE A 58 -0.91 34.65 -5.00
C PHE A 58 -1.06 34.34 -3.50
N ASP A 59 -1.31 33.08 -3.12
CA ASP A 59 -1.36 32.68 -1.71
C ASP A 59 0.04 32.80 -1.09
N PRO A 60 0.18 33.42 0.09
CA PRO A 60 1.47 33.49 0.80
C PRO A 60 2.15 32.12 1.02
N ASN A 61 1.37 31.04 1.08
CA ASN A 61 1.85 29.67 1.27
C ASN A 61 2.25 28.99 -0.03
N TYR A 62 1.96 29.56 -1.21
CA TYR A 62 2.20 28.91 -2.51
C TYR A 62 3.65 28.45 -2.66
N LYS A 63 4.62 29.30 -2.28
CA LYS A 63 6.05 28.96 -2.35
C LYS A 63 6.41 27.77 -1.44
N ALA A 64 5.85 27.73 -0.24
CA ALA A 64 6.11 26.65 0.72
C ALA A 64 5.46 25.33 0.27
N TRP A 65 4.24 25.41 -0.26
CA TRP A 65 3.56 24.28 -0.91
C TRP A 65 4.35 23.76 -2.10
N SER A 66 4.78 24.66 -3.01
CA SER A 66 5.52 24.30 -4.21
C SER A 66 6.84 23.61 -3.87
N HIS A 67 7.53 24.07 -2.82
CA HIS A 67 8.76 23.43 -2.37
C HIS A 67 8.50 22.00 -1.86
N CYS A 68 7.47 21.80 -1.03
CA CYS A 68 7.06 20.46 -0.60
C CYS A 68 6.69 19.58 -1.79
N ASN A 69 5.90 20.10 -2.73
CA ASN A 69 5.48 19.39 -3.94
C ASN A 69 6.70 18.89 -4.74
N MET A 70 7.71 19.73 -4.97
CA MET A 70 8.93 19.34 -5.70
C MET A 70 9.73 18.24 -4.99
N ILE A 71 9.85 18.30 -3.66
CA ILE A 71 10.55 17.27 -2.88
C ILE A 71 9.81 15.93 -2.99
N ILE A 72 8.49 15.95 -2.79
CA ILE A 72 7.63 14.76 -2.84
C ILE A 72 7.64 14.17 -4.25
N HIS A 73 7.59 15.01 -5.29
CA HIS A 73 7.69 14.58 -6.68
C HIS A 73 9.00 13.86 -6.94
N SER A 74 10.13 14.42 -6.49
CA SER A 74 11.44 13.78 -6.58
C SER A 74 11.47 12.42 -5.89
N TRP A 75 10.83 12.28 -4.72
CA TRP A 75 10.73 10.99 -4.04
C TRP A 75 9.94 9.96 -4.84
N ILE A 76 8.85 10.37 -5.49
CA ILE A 76 8.05 9.46 -6.33
C ILE A 76 8.88 9.03 -7.54
N VAL A 77 9.51 9.96 -8.26
CA VAL A 77 10.38 9.66 -9.42
C VAL A 77 11.51 8.70 -9.04
N ASN A 78 12.13 8.89 -7.87
CA ASN A 78 13.19 8.01 -7.37
C ASN A 78 12.68 6.64 -6.86
N SER A 79 11.36 6.46 -6.76
CA SER A 79 10.72 5.24 -6.27
C SER A 79 10.10 4.36 -7.36
N VAL A 80 10.31 4.70 -8.64
CA VAL A 80 9.78 3.96 -9.78
C VAL A 80 10.91 3.54 -10.72
N VAL A 81 10.68 2.50 -11.53
CA VAL A 81 11.64 2.16 -12.60
C VAL A 81 11.75 3.29 -13.62
N GLU A 82 12.90 3.40 -14.26
CA GLU A 82 13.24 4.52 -15.16
C GLU A 82 12.17 4.78 -16.23
N SER A 83 11.63 3.72 -16.86
CA SER A 83 10.60 3.84 -17.89
C SER A 83 9.31 4.50 -17.39
N ILE A 84 8.94 4.30 -16.12
CA ILE A 84 7.81 4.97 -15.50
C ILE A 84 8.21 6.42 -15.15
N GLY A 85 9.39 6.59 -14.55
CA GLY A 85 9.93 7.89 -14.15
C GLY A 85 9.97 8.91 -15.28
N GLN A 86 10.42 8.49 -16.47
CA GLN A 86 10.50 9.32 -17.67
C GLN A 86 9.14 9.89 -18.09
N SER A 87 8.03 9.23 -17.77
CA SER A 87 6.69 9.72 -18.12
C SER A 87 6.11 10.69 -17.10
N ILE A 88 6.37 10.47 -15.80
CA ILE A 88 5.79 11.27 -14.71
C ILE A 88 6.61 12.51 -14.37
N VAL A 89 7.87 12.59 -14.83
CA VAL A 89 8.75 13.74 -14.59
C VAL A 89 8.18 15.06 -15.14
N PHE A 90 7.34 14.98 -16.16
CA PHE A 90 6.72 16.14 -16.82
C PHE A 90 5.46 16.65 -16.11
N LEU A 91 4.95 15.92 -15.10
CA LEU A 91 3.77 16.33 -14.34
C LEU A 91 4.18 17.32 -13.24
N GLU A 92 3.47 18.43 -13.14
CA GLU A 92 3.86 19.54 -12.26
C GLU A 92 3.53 19.27 -10.78
N ASN A 93 2.43 18.57 -10.50
CA ASN A 93 1.97 18.34 -9.14
C ASN A 93 1.87 16.84 -8.81
N VAL A 94 2.10 16.53 -7.54
CA VAL A 94 2.17 15.14 -7.06
C VAL A 94 0.81 14.43 -7.06
N VAL A 95 -0.29 15.19 -7.04
CA VAL A 95 -1.65 14.65 -7.13
C VAL A 95 -1.86 14.06 -8.52
N ASP A 96 -1.46 14.77 -9.57
CA ASP A 96 -1.55 14.31 -10.95
C ASP A 96 -0.63 13.10 -11.17
N VAL A 97 0.59 13.12 -10.63
CA VAL A 97 1.49 11.95 -10.65
C VAL A 97 0.81 10.73 -10.03
N ARG A 98 0.18 10.88 -8.85
CA ARG A 98 -0.52 9.77 -8.21
C ARG A 98 -1.69 9.29 -9.06
N ASN A 99 -2.50 10.20 -9.59
CA ASN A 99 -3.69 9.86 -10.38
C ASN A 99 -3.30 9.10 -11.64
N ASP A 100 -2.25 9.55 -12.33
CA ASP A 100 -1.69 8.88 -13.49
C ASP A 100 -1.16 7.48 -13.15
N LEU A 101 -0.33 7.35 -12.12
CA LEU A 101 0.18 6.03 -11.69
C LEU A 101 -0.96 5.10 -11.26
N LYS A 102 -1.98 5.65 -10.59
CA LYS A 102 -3.18 4.90 -10.23
C LYS A 102 -3.91 4.45 -11.49
N GLU A 103 -4.26 5.33 -12.40
CA GLU A 103 -5.00 4.95 -13.62
C GLU A 103 -4.29 3.85 -14.43
N ARG A 104 -2.97 3.95 -14.58
CA ARG A 104 -2.17 2.98 -15.34
C ARG A 104 -2.01 1.63 -14.65
N PHE A 105 -1.76 1.62 -13.34
CA PHE A 105 -1.30 0.42 -12.63
C PHE A 105 -2.26 -0.11 -11.55
N PHE A 106 -3.35 0.61 -11.29
CA PHE A 106 -4.48 0.12 -10.50
C PHE A 106 -5.36 -0.82 -11.33
N GLN A 107 -5.33 -0.73 -12.67
CA GLN A 107 -5.96 -1.70 -13.56
C GLN A 107 -5.25 -3.05 -13.43
N GLY A 108 -5.82 -3.93 -12.62
CA GLY A 108 -5.17 -5.18 -12.27
C GLY A 108 -5.77 -5.85 -11.05
N ASP A 109 -6.55 -5.14 -10.22
CA ASP A 109 -7.14 -5.68 -8.99
C ASP A 109 -7.77 -7.05 -9.19
N LEU A 110 -8.69 -7.23 -10.14
CA LEU A 110 -9.39 -8.51 -10.32
C LEU A 110 -8.45 -9.63 -10.80
N ILE A 111 -7.53 -9.34 -11.71
CA ILE A 111 -6.57 -10.32 -12.22
C ILE A 111 -5.54 -10.67 -11.13
N ARG A 112 -5.08 -9.70 -10.35
CA ARG A 112 -4.15 -9.92 -9.23
C ARG A 112 -4.85 -10.61 -8.07
N ILE A 113 -6.09 -10.25 -7.74
CA ILE A 113 -6.95 -10.98 -6.78
C ILE A 113 -7.04 -12.44 -7.21
N TYR A 114 -7.35 -12.71 -8.48
CA TYR A 114 -7.44 -14.09 -8.98
C TYR A 114 -6.09 -14.82 -8.86
N LYS A 115 -4.98 -14.19 -9.27
CA LYS A 115 -3.64 -14.78 -9.14
C LYS A 115 -3.27 -15.05 -7.67
N LEU A 116 -3.53 -14.09 -6.78
CA LEU A 116 -3.32 -14.24 -5.33
C LEU A 116 -4.15 -15.38 -4.78
N GLN A 117 -5.42 -15.48 -5.18
CA GLN A 117 -6.26 -16.61 -4.82
C GLN A 117 -5.63 -17.91 -5.30
N GLN A 118 -5.21 -18.02 -6.56
CA GLN A 118 -4.54 -19.22 -7.07
C GLN A 118 -3.26 -19.56 -6.30
N GLU A 119 -2.41 -18.56 -6.03
CA GLU A 119 -1.16 -18.71 -5.25
C GLU A 119 -1.47 -19.21 -3.84
N ILE A 120 -2.42 -18.57 -3.15
CA ILE A 120 -2.89 -18.97 -1.82
C ILE A 120 -3.41 -20.40 -1.86
N TYR A 121 -4.31 -20.74 -2.80
CA TYR A 121 -4.95 -22.05 -2.93
C TYR A 121 -4.00 -23.14 -3.45
N GLY A 122 -2.91 -22.76 -4.10
CA GLY A 122 -1.84 -23.65 -4.57
C GLY A 122 -0.72 -23.87 -3.57
N LEU A 123 -0.49 -22.94 -2.63
CA LEU A 123 0.63 -23.00 -1.69
C LEU A 123 0.52 -24.22 -0.77
N ARG A 124 1.57 -25.04 -0.72
CA ARG A 124 1.72 -26.21 0.16
C ARG A 124 3.00 -26.06 0.99
N GLN A 125 3.03 -26.65 2.18
CA GLN A 125 4.21 -26.64 3.04
C GLN A 125 5.43 -27.24 2.32
N GLY A 126 5.30 -28.43 1.74
CA GLY A 126 6.38 -29.07 0.99
C GLY A 126 7.62 -29.26 1.87
N SER A 127 8.77 -28.72 1.46
CA SER A 127 10.02 -28.77 2.21
C SER A 127 10.23 -27.62 3.20
N LEU A 128 9.31 -26.65 3.26
CA LEU A 128 9.41 -25.50 4.17
C LEU A 128 9.13 -25.91 5.62
N SER A 129 9.78 -25.23 6.55
CA SER A 129 9.36 -25.25 7.94
C SER A 129 7.95 -24.66 8.09
N ILE A 130 7.27 -24.97 9.20
CA ILE A 130 5.92 -24.43 9.48
C ILE A 130 5.94 -22.89 9.49
N THR A 131 6.99 -22.30 10.08
CA THR A 131 7.14 -20.84 10.20
C THR A 131 7.36 -20.17 8.84
N GLU A 132 8.18 -20.78 7.97
CA GLU A 132 8.39 -20.27 6.61
C GLU A 132 7.10 -20.37 5.79
N PHE A 133 6.43 -21.54 5.82
CA PHE A 133 5.15 -21.73 5.14
C PHE A 133 4.09 -20.73 5.61
N TYR A 134 3.97 -20.53 6.92
CA TYR A 134 3.06 -19.53 7.49
C TYR A 134 3.39 -18.12 7.01
N SER A 135 4.68 -17.76 6.96
CA SER A 135 5.13 -16.42 6.57
C SER A 135 4.80 -16.14 5.10
N GLU A 136 5.09 -17.09 4.21
CA GLU A 136 4.73 -17.01 2.78
C GLU A 136 3.21 -16.88 2.59
N LEU A 137 2.42 -17.73 3.27
CA LEU A 137 0.96 -17.66 3.21
C LEU A 137 0.43 -16.32 3.74
N LYS A 138 1.03 -15.80 4.81
CA LYS A 138 0.66 -14.52 5.42
C LYS A 138 0.92 -13.35 4.49
N ILE A 139 2.06 -13.33 3.79
CA ILE A 139 2.38 -12.28 2.80
C ILE A 139 1.30 -12.23 1.70
N LEU A 140 0.98 -13.38 1.09
CA LEU A 140 -0.04 -13.46 0.05
C LEU A 140 -1.41 -13.02 0.56
N TRP A 141 -1.76 -13.41 1.79
CA TRP A 141 -3.04 -13.05 2.39
C TRP A 141 -3.14 -11.57 2.72
N GLU A 142 -2.11 -10.97 3.31
CA GLU A 142 -2.05 -9.52 3.58
C GLU A 142 -2.09 -8.70 2.30
N GLU A 143 -1.52 -9.22 1.20
CA GLU A 143 -1.65 -8.61 -0.12
C GLU A 143 -3.08 -8.69 -0.63
N LEU A 144 -3.74 -9.85 -0.55
CA LEU A 144 -5.13 -10.03 -0.96
C LEU A 144 -6.09 -9.12 -0.16
N GLU A 145 -5.85 -8.93 1.14
CA GLU A 145 -6.59 -8.00 1.98
C GLU A 145 -6.45 -6.53 1.55
N THR A 146 -5.41 -6.17 0.78
CA THR A 146 -5.31 -4.82 0.21
C THR A 146 -6.42 -4.53 -0.79
N TYR A 147 -6.91 -5.57 -1.46
CA TYR A 147 -7.92 -5.50 -2.51
C TYR A 147 -9.32 -5.81 -1.98
N MET A 148 -9.42 -6.75 -1.05
CA MET A 148 -10.67 -7.30 -0.53
C MET A 148 -10.86 -7.00 0.96
N SER A 149 -10.58 -5.77 1.38
CA SER A 149 -10.69 -5.38 2.78
C SER A 149 -12.13 -5.52 3.28
N ILE A 150 -12.31 -6.05 4.49
CA ILE A 150 -13.64 -6.13 5.13
C ILE A 150 -14.16 -4.69 5.30
N PRO A 151 -15.34 -4.35 4.75
CA PRO A 151 -15.90 -3.01 4.88
C PRO A 151 -16.02 -2.63 6.35
N CYS A 152 -15.45 -1.49 6.73
CA CYS A 152 -15.69 -0.91 8.05
C CYS A 152 -16.87 0.05 7.96
N CYS A 153 -17.74 0.03 8.98
CA CYS A 153 -18.81 1.02 9.12
C CYS A 153 -18.18 2.42 9.10
N ALA A 154 -18.76 3.35 8.33
CA ALA A 154 -18.17 4.65 7.95
C ALA A 154 -17.98 5.67 9.10
N TYR A 155 -17.89 5.20 10.35
CA TYR A 155 -17.74 6.02 11.54
C TYR A 155 -16.46 5.65 12.31
N PRO A 156 -15.83 6.60 13.02
CA PRO A 156 -14.58 6.37 13.75
C PRO A 156 -14.75 5.45 14.97
N ILE A 157 -15.96 4.95 15.24
CA ILE A 157 -16.26 4.01 16.30
C ILE A 157 -16.14 2.59 15.73
N LYS A 158 -15.33 1.74 16.37
CA LYS A 158 -15.28 0.31 16.05
C LYS A 158 -16.69 -0.26 16.04
N CYS A 159 -17.17 -0.60 14.85
CA CYS A 159 -18.50 -1.16 14.67
C CYS A 159 -18.62 -2.47 15.46
N THR A 160 -19.52 -2.49 16.45
CA THR A 160 -19.80 -3.66 17.30
C THR A 160 -20.94 -4.53 16.76
N CYS A 161 -21.43 -4.24 15.55
CA CYS A 161 -22.55 -4.97 14.98
C CYS A 161 -22.19 -6.45 14.75
N ALA A 162 -23.15 -7.34 15.01
CA ALA A 162 -22.93 -8.77 14.90
C ALA A 162 -22.50 -9.17 13.48
N ALA A 163 -22.99 -8.50 12.43
CA ALA A 163 -22.62 -8.79 11.04
C ALA A 163 -21.11 -8.63 10.77
N ILE A 164 -20.51 -7.50 11.18
CA ILE A 164 -19.06 -7.27 11.01
C ILE A 164 -18.24 -8.21 11.88
N ARG A 165 -18.73 -8.56 13.08
CA ARG A 165 -18.07 -9.57 13.92
C ARG A 165 -18.05 -10.94 13.24
N HIS A 166 -19.17 -11.37 12.64
CA HIS A 166 -19.24 -12.62 11.89
C HIS A 166 -18.37 -12.57 10.63
N ALA A 167 -18.36 -11.46 9.89
CA ALA A 167 -17.51 -11.30 8.71
C ALA A 167 -16.02 -11.45 9.07
N ARG A 168 -15.56 -10.80 10.15
CA ARG A 168 -14.19 -10.95 10.66
C ARG A 168 -13.89 -12.38 11.10
N HIS A 169 -14.81 -13.00 11.83
CA HIS A 169 -14.65 -14.39 12.27
C HIS A 169 -14.53 -15.36 11.08
N PHE A 170 -15.42 -15.24 10.10
CA PHE A 170 -15.38 -16.05 8.88
C PHE A 170 -14.10 -15.83 8.08
N HIS A 171 -13.61 -14.59 8.02
CA HIS A 171 -12.34 -14.26 7.39
C HIS A 171 -11.15 -14.96 8.06
N THR A 172 -11.06 -14.89 9.40
CA THR A 172 -10.02 -15.59 10.17
C THR A 172 -10.13 -17.11 10.03
N LEU A 173 -11.37 -17.64 10.01
CA LEU A 173 -11.62 -19.07 9.83
C LEU A 173 -11.10 -19.56 8.47
N ASN A 174 -11.37 -18.84 7.37
CA ASN A 174 -10.88 -19.21 6.05
C ASN A 174 -9.35 -19.23 5.98
N TYR A 175 -8.68 -18.26 6.62
CA TYR A 175 -7.24 -18.24 6.72
C TYR A 175 -6.70 -19.47 7.47
N ALA A 176 -7.31 -19.80 8.62
CA ALA A 176 -6.94 -20.97 9.41
C ALA A 176 -7.14 -22.28 8.63
N ILE A 177 -8.29 -22.44 7.96
CA ILE A 177 -8.56 -23.60 7.08
C ILE A 177 -7.50 -23.69 5.99
N ARG A 178 -7.13 -22.56 5.37
CA ARG A 178 -6.13 -22.56 4.30
C ARG A 178 -4.75 -22.95 4.80
N PHE A 179 -4.34 -22.46 5.95
CA PHE A 179 -3.11 -22.87 6.60
C PHE A 179 -3.10 -24.39 6.87
N LEU A 180 -4.13 -24.90 7.55
CA LEU A 180 -4.21 -26.32 7.93
C LEU A 180 -4.25 -27.26 6.72
N THR A 181 -5.02 -26.91 5.68
CA THR A 181 -5.11 -27.70 4.44
C THR A 181 -3.87 -27.63 3.57
N GLY A 182 -2.97 -26.67 3.81
CA GLY A 182 -1.68 -26.57 3.13
C GLY A 182 -0.54 -27.34 3.82
N LEU A 183 -0.72 -27.75 5.09
CA LEU A 183 0.30 -28.51 5.83
C LEU A 183 0.50 -29.93 5.27
N ASN A 184 1.70 -30.47 5.49
CA ASN A 184 2.03 -31.85 5.11
C ASN A 184 1.21 -32.89 5.90
N GLU A 185 1.11 -34.11 5.38
CA GLU A 185 0.33 -35.21 5.99
C GLU A 185 0.82 -35.63 7.39
N ILE A 186 2.09 -35.36 7.70
CA ILE A 186 2.66 -35.58 9.04
C ILE A 186 1.93 -34.76 10.12
N PHE A 187 1.20 -33.71 9.74
CA PHE A 187 0.38 -32.88 10.64
C PHE A 187 -1.11 -33.23 10.60
N SER A 188 -1.50 -34.38 10.03
CA SER A 188 -2.91 -34.82 9.91
C SER A 188 -3.69 -34.82 11.24
N VAL A 189 -3.01 -35.13 12.36
CA VAL A 189 -3.60 -35.07 13.71
C VAL A 189 -4.08 -33.66 14.08
N VAL A 190 -3.41 -32.62 13.58
CA VAL A 190 -3.76 -31.20 13.83
C VAL A 190 -4.76 -30.67 12.80
N LYS A 191 -4.98 -31.40 11.69
CA LYS A 191 -5.98 -31.07 10.66
C LYS A 191 -7.41 -31.54 11.03
N SER A 192 -7.55 -32.37 12.06
CA SER A 192 -8.80 -33.00 12.52
C SER A 192 -9.49 -32.14 13.58
#